data_AF-F3GK57-F1
#
_entry.id   AF-F3GK57-F1
#
_cell.length_a   1.000
_cell.length_b   1.000
_cell.length_c   1.000
_cell.angle_alpha   90.00
_cell.angle_beta   90.00
_cell.angle_gamma   90.00
#
_symmetry.space_group_name_H-M   'P 1'
#
loop_
_entity.id
_entity.type
_entity.pdbx_description
1 polymer ?
#
loop_
_entity_poly.entity_id
_entity_poly.type
_entity_poly.pdbx_seq_one_letter_code
_entity_poly.pdbx_strand_id
1 'polypeptide(L)'
;ADPQQGFLIWVGERDDVRQDLIQRIVSHTLWPTLIGVPLLVVAIWLAIGWGLRPLQAMARVIRKRDAESLEPLDVTPLPKELEPMQYALNRLLTQIESVLERERRFIADAAHELRTPLTILRIHAQNARQAETPEQRLEALDFLVHGVDRAARLASQLLTMARLEPRLEVSQLQTFELSTLVREEMAELTPLALEKRVDLVFEEGEDCVIRSDPAAITI
;
A
#
# COMPACT_ATOMS: atom_id res chain seq x y z
N ALA A 1 -64.79 -5.00 51.09
CA ALA A 1 -66.21 -4.96 51.47
C ALA A 1 -66.41 -5.96 52.60
N ASP A 2 -66.89 -5.51 53.75
CA ASP A 2 -67.15 -6.28 54.98
C ASP A 2 -68.69 -6.34 55.19
N PRO A 3 -69.33 -7.48 55.50
CA PRO A 3 -70.76 -7.70 55.21
C PRO A 3 -71.78 -7.17 56.23
N GLN A 4 -71.40 -6.38 57.25
CA GLN A 4 -72.36 -6.02 58.32
C GLN A 4 -72.80 -4.55 58.42
N GLN A 5 -72.34 -3.65 57.55
CA GLN A 5 -72.90 -2.29 57.47
C GLN A 5 -72.97 -1.81 56.02
N GLY A 6 -74.18 -1.78 55.47
CA GLY A 6 -74.47 -1.34 54.10
C GLY A 6 -74.38 0.18 53.94
N PHE A 7 -73.16 0.73 53.96
CA PHE A 7 -72.91 2.11 53.56
C PHE A 7 -72.26 2.14 52.18
N LEU A 8 -72.96 2.73 51.21
CA LEU A 8 -72.44 3.01 49.88
C LEU A 8 -71.91 4.45 49.86
N ILE A 9 -70.59 4.61 49.93
CA ILE A 9 -69.95 5.93 49.94
C ILE A 9 -69.73 6.36 48.49
N TRP A 10 -70.46 7.39 48.04
CA TRP A 10 -70.20 8.08 46.78
C TRP A 10 -69.25 9.24 47.05
N VAL A 11 -68.03 9.14 46.54
CA VAL A 11 -67.06 10.24 46.58
C VAL A 11 -67.12 10.96 45.24
N GLY A 12 -67.68 12.17 45.24
CA GLY A 12 -67.59 13.08 44.09
C GLY A 12 -66.34 13.93 44.23
N GLU A 13 -65.33 13.68 43.39
CA GLU A 13 -64.19 14.58 43.24
C GLU A 13 -64.62 15.77 42.36
N ARG A 14 -64.27 16.98 42.80
CA ARG A 14 -64.71 18.24 42.19
C ARG A 14 -63.88 18.52 40.93
N ASP A 15 -64.54 18.68 39.78
CA ASP A 15 -63.90 18.77 38.45
C ASP A 15 -62.99 20.01 38.28
N ASP A 16 -63.27 21.07 39.03
CA ASP A 16 -62.47 22.30 39.14
C ASP A 16 -61.07 22.04 39.72
N VAL A 17 -60.98 21.18 40.73
CA VAL A 17 -59.70 20.79 41.35
C VAL A 17 -58.87 19.93 40.40
N ARG A 18 -59.52 19.06 39.61
CA ARG A 18 -58.87 18.23 38.60
C ARG A 18 -58.26 19.07 37.47
N GLN A 19 -58.98 20.08 36.98
CA GLN A 19 -58.49 20.96 35.90
C GLN A 19 -57.31 21.83 36.34
N ASP A 20 -57.34 22.38 37.56
CA ASP A 20 -56.23 23.19 38.10
C ASP A 20 -54.95 22.36 38.29
N LEU A 21 -55.09 21.10 38.73
CA LEU A 21 -53.98 20.14 38.83
C LEU A 21 -53.41 19.79 37.45
N ILE A 22 -54.28 19.48 36.48
CA ILE A 22 -53.86 19.17 35.10
C ILE A 22 -53.14 20.38 34.50
N GLN A 23 -53.67 21.59 34.63
CA GLN A 23 -53.10 22.78 34.02
C GLN A 23 -51.73 23.13 34.61
N ARG A 24 -51.52 22.96 35.93
CA ARG A 24 -50.22 23.14 36.59
C ARG A 24 -49.19 22.08 36.20
N ILE A 25 -49.60 20.81 36.08
CA ILE A 25 -48.70 19.70 35.71
C ILE A 25 -48.32 19.79 34.22
N VAL A 26 -49.30 20.07 33.36
CA VAL A 26 -49.11 20.32 31.92
C VAL A 26 -48.18 21.51 31.74
N SER A 27 -48.40 22.64 32.41
CA SER A 27 -47.55 23.82 32.22
C SER A 27 -46.12 23.63 32.70
N HIS A 28 -45.91 22.91 33.82
CA HIS A 28 -44.55 22.70 34.35
C HIS A 28 -43.78 21.58 33.66
N THR A 29 -44.45 20.60 33.04
CA THR A 29 -43.77 19.46 32.40
C THR A 29 -43.72 19.57 30.87
N LEU A 30 -44.80 20.03 30.23
CA LEU A 30 -44.88 20.06 28.77
C LEU A 30 -44.14 21.25 28.15
N TRP A 31 -44.12 22.43 28.78
CA TRP A 31 -43.39 23.58 28.23
C TRP A 31 -41.87 23.37 28.17
N PRO A 32 -41.20 22.91 29.25
CA PRO A 32 -39.77 22.66 29.20
C PRO A 32 -39.39 21.57 28.21
N THR A 33 -40.24 20.56 28.02
CA THR A 33 -39.99 19.48 27.06
C THR A 33 -40.23 19.92 25.61
N LEU A 34 -41.29 20.69 25.35
CA LEU A 34 -41.58 21.28 24.03
C LEU A 34 -40.48 22.21 23.53
N ILE A 35 -39.77 22.91 24.42
CA ILE A 35 -38.66 23.80 24.05
C ILE A 35 -37.32 23.07 24.12
N GLY A 36 -37.12 22.26 25.15
CA GLY A 36 -35.87 21.55 25.41
C GLY A 36 -35.54 20.53 24.33
N VAL A 37 -36.53 19.78 23.83
CA VAL A 37 -36.29 18.77 22.77
C VAL A 37 -35.85 19.44 21.46
N PRO A 38 -36.57 20.44 20.89
CA PRO A 38 -36.09 21.13 19.70
C PRO A 38 -34.74 21.80 19.88
N LEU A 39 -34.50 22.44 21.04
CA LEU A 39 -33.21 23.06 21.33
C LEU A 39 -32.08 22.03 21.30
N LEU A 40 -32.31 20.86 21.90
CA LEU A 40 -31.35 19.76 21.92
C LEU A 40 -31.12 19.18 20.52
N VAL A 41 -32.17 19.04 19.71
CA VAL A 41 -32.06 18.62 18.30
C VAL A 41 -31.23 19.61 17.49
N VAL A 42 -31.48 20.92 17.64
CA VAL A 42 -30.70 21.98 16.98
C VAL A 42 -29.24 21.96 17.44
N ALA A 43 -28.99 21.79 18.74
CA ALA A 43 -27.64 21.70 19.29
C ALA A 43 -26.87 20.50 18.74
N ILE A 44 -27.50 19.31 18.67
CA ILE A 44 -26.91 18.11 18.07
C ILE A 44 -26.62 18.34 16.58
N TRP A 45 -27.56 18.92 15.85
CA TRP A 45 -27.40 19.19 14.42
C TRP A 45 -26.21 20.13 14.16
N LEU A 46 -26.06 21.20 14.95
CA LEU A 46 -24.91 22.10 14.89
C LEU A 46 -23.60 21.39 15.27
N ALA A 47 -23.61 20.58 16.34
CA ALA A 47 -22.44 19.84 16.80
C ALA A 47 -21.92 18.84 15.75
N ILE A 48 -22.82 18.07 15.13
CA ILE A 48 -22.46 17.13 14.05
C ILE A 48 -21.94 17.90 12.83
N GLY A 49 -22.65 18.96 12.42
CA GLY A 49 -22.26 19.77 11.26
C GLY A 49 -20.87 20.41 11.44
N TRP A 50 -20.55 20.87 12.65
CA TRP A 50 -19.22 21.41 12.96
C TRP A 50 -18.16 20.34 13.12
N GLY A 51 -18.49 19.21 13.77
CA GLY A 51 -17.56 18.09 13.97
C GLY A 51 -17.11 17.41 12.68
N LEU A 52 -17.95 17.40 11.64
CA LEU A 52 -17.64 16.78 10.35
C LEU A 52 -16.93 17.71 9.35
N ARG A 53 -16.87 19.03 9.61
CA ARG A 53 -16.18 19.99 8.73
C ARG A 53 -14.69 19.66 8.49
N PRO A 54 -13.90 19.30 9.51
CA PRO A 54 -12.49 18.93 9.31
C PRO A 54 -12.32 17.72 8.40
N LEU A 55 -13.19 16.72 8.52
CA LEU A 55 -13.18 15.53 7.65
C LEU A 55 -13.45 15.91 6.18
N GLN A 56 -14.40 16.80 5.94
CA GLN A 56 -14.68 17.31 4.60
C GLN A 56 -13.52 18.13 4.02
N ALA A 57 -12.82 18.89 4.86
CA ALA A 57 -11.63 19.63 4.45
C ALA A 57 -10.53 18.66 4.01
N MET A 58 -10.23 17.63 4.81
CA MET A 58 -9.24 16.62 4.48
C MET A 58 -9.60 15.86 3.20
N ALA A 59 -10.86 15.44 3.04
CA ALA A 59 -11.35 14.79 1.82
C ALA A 59 -11.21 15.69 0.58
N ARG A 60 -11.40 17.00 0.73
CA ARG A 60 -11.24 17.96 -0.38
C ARG A 60 -9.78 18.13 -0.78
N VAL A 61 -8.86 18.16 0.18
CA VAL A 61 -7.41 18.22 -0.07
C VAL A 61 -6.97 16.95 -0.81
N ILE A 62 -7.39 15.77 -0.34
CA ILE A 62 -7.08 14.48 -0.99
C ILE A 62 -7.64 14.44 -2.42
N ARG A 63 -8.89 14.86 -2.65
CA ARG A 63 -9.52 14.82 -3.98
C ARG A 63 -8.94 15.82 -4.97
N LYS A 64 -8.39 16.93 -4.51
CA LYS A 64 -7.73 17.93 -5.37
C LYS A 64 -6.29 17.56 -5.70
N ARG A 65 -5.77 16.48 -5.13
CA ARG A 65 -4.39 16.08 -5.29
C ARG A 65 -4.24 15.31 -6.60
N ASP A 66 -3.40 15.83 -7.49
CA ASP A 66 -3.04 15.13 -8.71
C ASP A 66 -2.22 13.87 -8.38
N ALA A 67 -2.37 12.84 -9.20
CA ALA A 67 -1.68 11.55 -9.02
C ALA A 67 -0.15 11.67 -8.98
N GLU A 68 0.41 12.78 -9.48
CA GLU A 68 1.84 13.07 -9.50
C GLU A 68 2.33 13.88 -8.28
N SER A 69 1.43 14.46 -7.48
CA SER A 69 1.79 15.25 -6.29
C SER A 69 1.74 14.38 -5.02
N LEU A 70 2.90 13.91 -4.57
CA LEU A 70 3.06 13.08 -3.38
C LEU A 70 3.49 13.85 -2.12
N GLU A 71 3.40 15.17 -2.12
CA GLU A 71 3.78 15.96 -0.94
C GLU A 71 2.95 15.55 0.31
N PRO A 72 3.47 15.77 1.52
CA PRO A 72 2.73 15.47 2.74
C PRO A 72 1.37 16.21 2.78
N LEU A 73 0.37 15.60 3.41
CA LEU A 73 -0.86 16.28 3.77
C LEU A 73 -0.61 17.15 5.00
N ASP A 74 -0.61 18.46 4.80
CA ASP A 74 -0.66 19.44 5.88
C ASP A 74 -2.07 20.04 5.94
N VAL A 75 -2.90 19.47 6.81
CA VAL A 75 -4.24 19.98 7.10
C VAL A 75 -4.23 20.41 8.55
N THR A 76 -4.07 21.71 8.79
CA THR A 76 -4.07 22.30 10.13
C THR A 76 -5.11 23.43 10.23
N PRO A 77 -5.85 23.54 11.35
CA PRO A 77 -5.87 22.64 12.52
C PRO A 77 -6.73 21.38 12.31
N LEU A 78 -6.29 20.24 12.86
CA LEU A 78 -7.01 18.96 12.84
C LEU A 78 -7.43 18.55 14.26
N PRO A 79 -8.63 17.97 14.46
CA PRO A 79 -8.99 17.31 15.72
C PRO A 79 -8.04 16.14 16.03
N LYS A 80 -7.80 15.88 17.31
CA LYS A 80 -6.89 14.81 17.79
C LYS A 80 -7.28 13.42 17.27
N GLU A 81 -8.57 13.23 17.02
CA GLU A 81 -9.13 11.99 16.50
C GLU A 81 -8.73 11.72 15.04
N LEU A 82 -8.37 12.76 14.28
CA LEU A 82 -7.98 12.66 12.87
C LEU A 82 -6.46 12.64 12.66
N GLU A 83 -5.66 12.98 13.68
CA GLU A 83 -4.18 12.94 13.61
C GLU A 83 -3.65 11.55 13.20
N PRO A 84 -4.13 10.41 13.75
CA PRO A 84 -3.63 9.09 13.36
C PRO A 84 -3.89 8.76 11.88
N MET A 85 -5.02 9.25 11.33
CA MET A 85 -5.39 9.05 9.94
C MET A 85 -4.49 9.88 9.01
N GLN A 86 -4.19 11.13 9.37
CA GLN A 86 -3.21 11.96 8.64
C GLN A 86 -1.83 11.30 8.64
N TYR A 87 -1.36 10.82 9.80
CA TYR A 87 -0.07 10.15 9.90
C TYR A 87 0.00 8.87 9.05
N ALA A 88 -1.04 8.03 9.11
CA ALA A 88 -1.11 6.82 8.30
C ALA A 88 -1.09 7.13 6.80
N LEU A 89 -1.82 8.15 6.36
CA LEU A 89 -1.86 8.55 4.96
C LEU A 89 -0.54 9.16 4.49
N ASN A 90 0.09 10.02 5.29
CA ASN A 90 1.41 10.57 4.98
C ASN A 90 2.47 9.46 4.88
N ARG A 91 2.43 8.47 5.78
CA ARG A 91 3.33 7.30 5.69
C ARG A 91 3.17 6.55 4.37
N LEU A 92 1.93 6.34 3.92
CA LEU A 92 1.65 5.70 2.63
C LEU A 92 2.14 6.55 1.45
N LEU A 93 1.93 7.86 1.49
CA LEU A 93 2.41 8.78 0.45
C LEU A 93 3.94 8.75 0.33
N THR A 94 4.66 8.83 1.45
CA THR A 94 6.12 8.70 1.48
C THR A 94 6.59 7.33 0.98
N GLN A 95 5.86 6.26 1.30
CA GLN A 95 6.18 4.94 0.78
C GLN A 95 6.03 4.86 -0.74
N ILE A 96 4.93 5.40 -1.29
CA ILE A 96 4.69 5.48 -2.74
C ILE A 96 5.78 6.31 -3.42
N GLU A 97 6.11 7.47 -2.87
CA GLU A 97 7.18 8.35 -3.36
C GLU A 97 8.51 7.59 -3.44
N SER A 98 8.88 6.88 -2.38
CA SER A 98 10.12 6.09 -2.36
C SER A 98 10.16 4.97 -3.41
N VAL A 99 9.00 4.38 -3.75
CA VAL A 99 8.91 3.34 -4.79
C VAL A 99 9.05 3.97 -6.17
N LEU A 100 8.31 5.03 -6.47
CA LEU A 100 8.41 5.72 -7.76
C LEU A 100 9.80 6.32 -8.01
N GLU A 101 10.46 6.85 -6.97
CA GLU A 101 11.83 7.35 -7.06
C GLU A 101 12.84 6.24 -7.39
N ARG A 102 12.62 5.02 -6.89
CA ARG A 102 13.44 3.84 -7.23
C ARG A 102 13.17 3.38 -8.65
N GLU A 103 11.91 3.26 -9.04
CA GLU A 103 11.51 2.86 -10.40
C GLU A 103 12.08 3.82 -11.46
N ARG A 104 11.97 5.14 -11.24
CA ARG A 104 12.52 6.16 -12.15
C ARG A 104 14.03 6.04 -12.31
N ARG A 105 14.76 5.83 -11.20
CA ARG A 105 16.21 5.62 -11.22
C ARG A 105 16.57 4.34 -11.94
N PHE A 106 15.88 3.23 -11.66
CA PHE A 106 16.08 1.95 -12.34
C PHE A 106 15.90 2.07 -13.85
N ILE A 107 14.83 2.73 -14.31
CA ILE A 107 14.59 2.97 -15.75
C ILE A 107 15.72 3.82 -16.36
N ALA A 108 16.14 4.87 -15.66
CA ALA A 108 17.23 5.74 -16.14
C ALA A 108 18.56 4.99 -16.24
N ASP A 109 18.90 4.19 -15.24
CA ASP A 109 20.12 3.38 -15.19
C ASP A 109 20.07 2.29 -16.28
N ALA A 110 18.96 1.57 -16.41
CA ALA A 110 18.75 0.59 -17.48
C ALA A 110 18.93 1.21 -18.88
N ALA A 111 18.36 2.39 -19.11
CA ALA A 111 18.50 3.09 -20.39
C ALA A 111 19.96 3.48 -20.66
N HIS A 112 20.71 3.90 -19.63
CA HIS A 112 22.12 4.23 -19.75
C HIS A 112 22.97 2.99 -20.06
N GLU A 113 22.79 1.93 -19.28
CA GLU A 113 23.52 0.66 -19.40
C GLU A 113 23.25 -0.03 -20.74
N LEU A 114 22.07 0.14 -21.34
CA LEU A 114 21.77 -0.38 -22.69
C LEU A 114 22.34 0.49 -23.82
N ARG A 115 22.48 1.81 -23.63
CA ARG A 115 22.99 2.71 -24.68
C ARG A 115 24.45 2.41 -25.04
N THR A 116 25.28 2.09 -24.06
CA THR A 116 26.70 1.77 -24.25
C THR A 116 26.93 0.55 -25.15
N PRO A 117 26.39 -0.66 -24.87
CA PRO A 117 26.56 -1.82 -25.72
C PRO A 117 25.93 -1.62 -27.11
N LEU A 118 24.80 -0.92 -27.22
CA LEU A 118 24.21 -0.58 -28.53
C LEU A 118 25.13 0.31 -29.38
N THR A 119 25.86 1.22 -28.75
CA THR A 119 26.85 2.08 -29.44
C THR A 119 28.02 1.25 -29.94
N ILE A 120 28.53 0.32 -29.12
CA ILE A 120 29.61 -0.59 -29.48
C ILE A 120 29.19 -1.50 -30.63
N LEU A 121 27.98 -2.08 -30.57
CA LEU A 121 27.40 -2.88 -31.64
C LEU A 121 27.34 -2.12 -32.97
N ARG A 122 26.93 -0.84 -32.92
CA ARG A 122 26.88 0.02 -34.10
C ARG A 122 28.28 0.26 -34.69
N ILE A 123 29.30 0.44 -33.87
CA ILE A 123 30.70 0.61 -34.32
C ILE A 123 31.19 -0.65 -35.04
N HIS A 124 31.02 -1.83 -34.44
CA HIS A 124 31.46 -3.08 -35.08
C HIS A 124 30.67 -3.38 -36.37
N ALA A 125 29.38 -3.05 -36.42
CA ALA A 125 28.59 -3.13 -37.65
C ALA A 125 29.13 -2.20 -38.75
N GLN A 126 29.56 -0.98 -38.39
CA GLN A 126 30.19 -0.05 -39.32
C GLN A 126 31.55 -0.56 -39.80
N ASN A 127 32.37 -1.12 -38.91
CA ASN A 127 33.65 -1.72 -39.26
C ASN A 127 33.49 -2.91 -40.22
N ALA A 128 32.52 -3.79 -39.97
CA ALA A 128 32.23 -4.92 -40.88
C ALA A 128 31.80 -4.44 -42.28
N ARG A 129 31.07 -3.32 -42.36
CA ARG A 129 30.67 -2.70 -43.63
C ARG A 129 31.83 -2.03 -44.36
N GLN A 130 32.80 -1.47 -43.64
CA GLN A 130 33.96 -0.76 -44.22
C GLN A 130 35.18 -1.66 -44.41
N ALA A 131 35.15 -2.90 -43.93
CA ALA A 131 36.25 -3.85 -44.03
C ALA A 131 36.67 -4.11 -45.49
N GLU A 132 37.96 -3.95 -45.76
CA GLU A 132 38.57 -4.11 -47.08
C GLU A 132 38.94 -5.58 -47.35
N THR A 133 39.23 -6.35 -46.31
CA THR A 133 39.57 -7.78 -46.41
C THR A 133 38.50 -8.68 -45.79
N PRO A 134 38.37 -9.93 -46.27
CA PRO A 134 37.47 -10.91 -45.66
C PRO A 134 37.86 -11.22 -44.20
N GLU A 135 39.13 -11.21 -43.82
CA GLU A 135 39.53 -11.44 -42.42
C GLU A 135 39.04 -10.32 -41.49
N GLN A 136 39.22 -9.04 -41.88
CA GLN A 136 38.74 -7.89 -41.11
C GLN A 136 37.22 -7.91 -40.95
N ARG A 137 36.50 -8.36 -41.98
CA ARG A 137 35.04 -8.50 -41.92
C ARG A 137 34.62 -9.58 -40.95
N LEU A 138 35.28 -10.74 -40.98
CA LEU A 138 35.02 -11.84 -40.05
C LEU A 138 35.28 -11.41 -38.60
N GLU A 139 36.40 -10.75 -38.33
CA GLU A 139 36.74 -10.23 -37.00
C GLU A 139 35.68 -9.23 -36.50
N ALA A 140 35.26 -8.29 -37.34
CA ALA A 140 34.22 -7.32 -36.97
C ALA A 140 32.85 -7.97 -36.71
N LEU A 141 32.50 -9.04 -37.45
CA LEU A 141 31.29 -9.83 -37.21
C LEU A 141 31.36 -10.61 -35.90
N ASP A 142 32.52 -11.16 -35.55
CA ASP A 142 32.74 -11.89 -34.30
C ASP A 142 32.58 -10.97 -33.08
N PHE A 143 33.16 -9.76 -33.15
CA PHE A 143 32.93 -8.72 -32.13
C PHE A 143 31.45 -8.32 -32.02
N LEU A 144 30.72 -8.34 -33.13
CA LEU A 144 29.29 -8.05 -33.18
C LEU A 144 28.49 -9.12 -32.45
N VAL A 145 28.75 -10.40 -32.72
CA VAL A 145 28.11 -11.54 -32.04
C VAL A 145 28.37 -11.47 -30.53
N HIS A 146 29.64 -11.29 -30.13
CA HIS A 146 29.99 -11.12 -28.71
C HIS A 146 29.38 -9.87 -28.07
N GLY A 147 29.17 -8.80 -28.84
CA GLY A 147 28.45 -7.62 -28.40
C GLY A 147 26.97 -7.91 -28.11
N VAL A 148 26.32 -8.70 -28.97
CA VAL A 148 24.91 -9.09 -28.83
C VAL A 148 24.74 -9.97 -27.59
N ASP A 149 25.62 -10.95 -27.39
CA ASP A 149 25.58 -11.81 -26.21
C ASP A 149 25.74 -11.02 -24.90
N ARG A 150 26.59 -9.99 -24.89
CA ARG A 150 26.75 -9.08 -23.75
C ARG A 150 25.49 -8.27 -23.49
N ALA A 151 24.88 -7.70 -24.54
CA ALA A 151 23.65 -6.94 -24.41
C ALA A 151 22.47 -7.81 -23.93
N ALA A 152 22.39 -9.05 -24.42
CA ALA A 152 21.40 -10.02 -23.98
C ALA A 152 21.56 -10.37 -22.50
N ARG A 153 22.80 -10.60 -22.03
CA ARG A 153 23.08 -10.82 -20.61
C ARG A 153 22.69 -9.63 -19.72
N LEU A 154 23.01 -8.40 -20.14
CA LEU A 154 22.60 -7.20 -19.42
C LEU A 154 21.07 -7.09 -19.34
N ALA A 155 20.36 -7.37 -20.44
CA ALA A 155 18.90 -7.36 -20.45
C ALA A 155 18.31 -8.41 -19.49
N SER A 156 18.87 -9.63 -19.45
CA SER A 156 18.49 -10.65 -18.48
C SER A 156 18.72 -10.21 -17.05
N GLN A 157 19.87 -9.59 -16.75
CA GLN A 157 20.18 -9.06 -15.41
C GLN A 157 19.20 -7.97 -14.98
N LEU A 158 18.86 -7.04 -15.88
CA LEU A 158 17.86 -6.01 -15.62
C LEU A 158 16.48 -6.62 -15.35
N LEU A 159 16.07 -7.65 -16.11
CA LEU A 159 14.81 -8.37 -15.88
C LEU A 159 14.78 -9.11 -14.54
N THR A 160 15.90 -9.71 -14.12
CA THR A 160 16.02 -10.34 -12.80
C THR A 160 15.92 -9.30 -11.69
N MET A 161 16.63 -8.17 -11.80
CA MET A 161 16.54 -7.07 -10.83
C MET A 161 15.13 -6.49 -10.73
N ALA A 162 14.43 -6.32 -11.85
CA ALA A 162 13.04 -5.85 -11.88
C ALA A 162 12.06 -6.84 -11.20
N ARG A 163 12.39 -8.13 -11.12
CA ARG A 163 11.59 -9.13 -10.40
C ARG A 163 11.86 -9.14 -8.90
N LEU A 164 13.09 -8.81 -8.50
CA LEU A 164 13.53 -8.74 -7.11
C LEU A 164 13.15 -7.42 -6.42
N GLU A 165 12.70 -6.41 -7.18
CA GLU A 165 12.24 -5.17 -6.60
C GLU A 165 11.05 -5.44 -5.67
N PRO A 166 11.11 -5.03 -4.38
CA PRO A 166 10.15 -5.44 -3.38
C PRO A 166 8.76 -4.95 -3.79
N ARG A 167 7.94 -5.87 -4.32
CA ARG A 167 6.52 -5.64 -4.45
C ARG A 167 5.97 -5.36 -3.07
N LEU A 168 5.00 -4.45 -2.99
CA LEU A 168 4.16 -4.22 -1.81
C LEU A 168 3.31 -5.46 -1.43
N GLU A 169 3.66 -6.64 -1.94
CA GLU A 169 3.11 -7.90 -1.50
C GLU A 169 3.68 -8.20 -0.13
N VAL A 170 2.81 -8.56 0.81
CA VAL A 170 3.20 -9.14 2.08
C VAL A 170 3.91 -10.44 1.73
N SER A 171 5.24 -10.39 1.58
CA SER A 171 6.06 -11.56 1.30
C SER A 171 5.67 -12.62 2.32
N GLN A 172 5.09 -13.71 1.81
CA GLN A 172 4.62 -14.79 2.65
C GLN A 172 5.86 -15.53 3.12
N LEU A 173 6.37 -15.12 4.27
CA LEU A 173 7.49 -15.80 4.91
C LEU A 173 7.10 -17.26 5.13
N GLN A 174 7.74 -18.17 4.39
CA GLN A 174 7.55 -19.60 4.54
C GLN A 174 8.73 -20.17 5.33
N THR A 175 8.43 -21.20 6.12
CA THR A 175 9.47 -21.97 6.82
C THR A 175 9.86 -23.13 5.92
N PHE A 176 11.12 -23.19 5.52
CA PHE A 176 11.65 -24.27 4.67
C PHE A 176 13.09 -24.63 5.04
N GLU A 177 13.53 -25.80 4.60
CA GLU A 177 14.88 -26.31 4.82
C GLU A 177 15.82 -25.78 3.73
N LEU A 178 16.85 -25.02 4.13
CA LEU A 178 17.74 -24.34 3.20
C LEU A 178 18.57 -25.31 2.34
N SER A 179 18.96 -26.45 2.91
CA SER A 179 19.68 -27.54 2.23
C SER A 179 18.92 -28.05 0.99
N THR A 180 17.60 -28.20 1.11
CA THR A 180 16.73 -28.67 0.04
C THR A 180 16.68 -27.66 -1.10
N LEU A 181 16.47 -26.38 -0.79
CA LEU A 181 16.45 -25.31 -1.79
C LEU A 181 17.80 -25.21 -2.54
N VAL A 182 18.92 -25.18 -1.81
CA VAL A 182 20.25 -25.10 -2.42
C VAL A 182 20.53 -26.29 -3.34
N ARG A 183 20.09 -27.49 -2.96
CA ARG A 183 20.23 -28.70 -3.77
C ARG A 183 19.45 -28.62 -5.08
N GLU A 184 18.22 -28.09 -5.05
CA GLU A 184 17.39 -27.88 -6.25
C GLU A 184 18.04 -26.86 -7.20
N GLU A 185 18.50 -25.73 -6.68
CA GLU A 185 19.19 -24.69 -7.47
C GLU A 185 20.50 -25.20 -8.08
N MET A 186 21.29 -25.97 -7.33
CA MET A 186 22.51 -26.58 -7.86
C MET A 186 22.23 -27.58 -8.97
N ALA A 187 21.14 -28.34 -8.88
CA ALA A 187 20.73 -29.25 -9.93
C ALA A 187 20.38 -28.49 -11.22
N GLU A 188 19.70 -27.34 -11.11
CA GLU A 188 19.42 -26.47 -12.26
C GLU A 188 20.68 -25.84 -12.86
N LEU A 189 21.67 -25.46 -12.04
CA LEU A 189 22.91 -24.82 -12.49
C LEU A 189 23.97 -25.79 -13.01
N THR A 190 23.84 -27.10 -12.75
CA THR A 190 24.81 -28.14 -13.14
C THR A 190 25.14 -28.14 -14.65
N PRO A 191 24.18 -28.03 -15.58
CA PRO A 191 24.48 -27.99 -17.02
C PRO A 191 25.37 -26.80 -17.41
N LEU A 192 25.12 -25.62 -16.83
CA LEU A 192 25.90 -24.40 -17.07
C LEU A 192 27.30 -24.49 -16.46
N ALA A 193 27.42 -25.11 -15.29
CA ALA A 193 28.70 -25.33 -14.61
C ALA A 193 29.61 -26.25 -15.43
N LEU A 194 29.06 -27.34 -15.99
CA LEU A 194 29.78 -28.24 -16.90
C LEU A 194 30.26 -27.54 -18.17
N GLU A 195 29.43 -26.70 -18.78
CA GLU A 195 29.80 -25.90 -19.96
C GLU A 195 30.99 -24.97 -19.66
N LYS A 196 31.01 -24.37 -18.46
CA LYS A 196 32.08 -23.48 -18.01
C LYS A 196 33.26 -24.19 -17.33
N ARG A 197 33.24 -25.52 -17.24
CA ARG A 197 34.25 -26.34 -16.51
C ARG A 197 34.45 -25.88 -15.06
N VAL A 198 33.36 -25.57 -14.38
CA VAL A 198 33.34 -25.20 -12.96
C VAL A 198 32.73 -26.35 -12.18
N ASP A 199 33.40 -26.80 -11.12
CA ASP A 199 32.86 -27.79 -10.20
C ASP A 199 32.03 -27.09 -9.12
N LEU A 200 30.75 -27.46 -9.03
CA LEU A 200 29.85 -27.04 -7.96
C LEU A 200 29.92 -28.06 -6.82
N VAL A 201 30.40 -27.63 -5.65
CA VAL A 201 30.47 -28.47 -4.44
C VAL A 201 29.58 -27.86 -3.36
N PHE A 202 28.73 -28.70 -2.77
CA PHE A 202 27.94 -28.35 -1.60
C PHE A 202 28.25 -29.33 -0.48
N GLU A 203 28.83 -28.80 0.59
CA GLU A 203 29.05 -29.54 1.83
C GLU A 203 27.83 -29.33 2.72
N GLU A 204 27.10 -30.42 2.95
CA GLU A 204 25.89 -30.40 3.75
C GLU A 204 26.27 -30.22 5.23
N GLY A 205 25.80 -29.11 5.81
CA GLY A 205 25.96 -28.79 7.23
C GLY A 205 24.82 -29.32 8.10
N GLU A 206 24.64 -28.75 9.30
CA GLU A 206 23.46 -29.03 10.13
C GLU A 206 22.17 -28.55 9.45
N ASP A 207 21.06 -29.25 9.69
CA ASP A 207 19.73 -28.92 9.17
C ASP A 207 19.34 -27.48 9.54
N CYS A 208 19.39 -26.58 8.55
CA CYS A 208 19.11 -25.16 8.73
C CYS A 208 17.72 -24.82 8.19
N VAL A 209 16.77 -24.66 9.11
CA VAL A 209 15.41 -24.23 8.81
C VAL A 209 15.33 -22.71 8.93
N ILE A 210 15.02 -22.04 7.83
CA ILE A 210 14.91 -20.59 7.78
C ILE A 210 13.47 -20.16 7.50
N ARG A 211 13.13 -18.95 7.97
CA ARG A 211 11.84 -18.32 7.69
C ARG A 211 12.05 -17.14 6.75
N SER A 212 11.91 -17.37 5.45
CA SER A 212 12.19 -16.39 4.39
C SER A 212 11.20 -16.54 3.24
N ASP A 213 11.26 -15.61 2.29
CA ASP A 213 10.73 -15.80 0.94
C ASP A 213 11.69 -16.72 0.16
N PRO A 214 11.26 -17.89 -0.32
CA PRO A 214 12.10 -18.74 -1.17
C PRO A 214 12.56 -18.02 -2.44
N ALA A 215 11.71 -17.20 -3.04
CA ALA A 215 12.01 -16.49 -4.28
C ALA A 215 13.06 -15.37 -4.12
N ALA A 216 13.33 -14.93 -2.89
CA ALA A 216 14.40 -13.98 -2.60
C ALA A 216 15.78 -14.66 -2.46
N ILE A 217 15.83 -15.99 -2.37
CA ILE A 217 17.07 -16.77 -2.16
C ILE A 217 17.47 -17.52 -3.44
N THR A 218 16.51 -17.87 -4.29
CA THR A 218 16.73 -18.42 -5.64
C THR A 218 17.42 -17.42 -6.58
N ILE A 219 18.27 -17.91 -7.50
CA ILE A 219 19.14 -17.13 -8.41
C ILE A 219 18.46 -16.87 -9.76
#